data_AF-A0A1I4MIE4-F1
#
_entry.id   AF-A0A1I4MIE4-F1
#
_cell.length_a   1.000
_cell.length_b   1.000
_cell.length_c   1.000
_cell.angle_alpha   90.00
_cell.angle_beta   90.00
_cell.angle_gamma   90.00
#
_symmetry.space_group_name_H-M   'P 1'
#
loop_
_entity.id
_entity.type
_entity.pdbx_description
1 polymer ?
#
loop_
_entity_poly.entity_id
_entity_poly.type
_entity_poly.pdbx_seq_one_letter_code
_entity_poly.pdbx_strand_id
1 'polypeptide(L)'
;MSTTSPTIDTAIAAWKSATTAADRELAEEAIEQHVAAETPEGGDYKAATEELLARLRAEAGPLPATEATEEDDEDEEDDDEDEDGVFEDEDCTIPVDGDDVLPSCFYFRNDGSLYRYQFMQPHNYEYFVYREDSFGHPFWLGCGGVVIDDDVTVEIFLLSRTGVYAD
;
A
#
# COMPACT_ATOMS: atom_id res chain seq x y z
N MET A 1 -4.65 32.84 21.94
CA MET A 1 -3.61 31.79 21.95
C MET A 1 -3.08 31.73 20.54
N SER A 2 -1.90 32.28 20.27
CA SER A 2 -1.31 32.24 18.93
C SER A 2 -0.72 30.86 18.72
N THR A 3 -1.37 30.04 17.91
CA THR A 3 -0.81 28.79 17.40
C THR A 3 0.42 29.14 16.58
N THR A 4 1.60 28.76 17.06
CA THR A 4 2.86 28.94 16.34
C THR A 4 2.88 27.92 15.19
N SER A 5 2.20 28.23 14.08
CA SER A 5 2.40 27.50 12.85
C SER A 5 3.89 27.57 12.48
N PRO A 6 4.51 26.47 12.02
CA PRO A 6 5.87 26.53 11.51
C PRO A 6 5.96 27.63 10.45
N THR A 7 6.98 28.47 10.54
CA THR A 7 7.25 29.50 9.54
C THR A 7 7.50 28.84 8.19
N ILE A 8 7.12 29.50 7.08
CA ILE A 8 7.36 28.99 5.73
C ILE A 8 8.84 28.60 5.50
N ASP A 9 9.78 29.33 6.11
CA ASP A 9 11.21 28.98 6.09
C ASP A 9 11.52 27.60 6.69
N THR A 10 10.79 27.18 7.72
CA THR A 10 10.96 25.87 8.36
C THR A 10 10.45 24.75 7.44
N ALA A 11 9.31 24.97 6.78
CA ALA A 11 8.74 24.02 5.84
C ALA A 11 9.63 23.89 4.58
N ILE A 12 10.16 25.01 4.07
CA ILE A 12 11.13 25.01 2.98
C ILE A 12 12.43 24.31 3.38
N ALA A 13 12.95 24.56 4.58
CA ALA A 13 14.16 23.89 5.07
C ALA A 13 13.95 22.37 5.21
N ALA A 14 12.78 21.94 5.70
CA ALA A 14 12.40 20.53 5.76
C ALA A 14 12.35 19.91 4.36
N TRP A 15 11.68 20.57 3.41
CA TRP A 15 11.59 20.12 2.02
C TRP A 15 12.98 19.96 1.37
N LYS A 16 13.89 20.91 1.59
CA LYS A 16 15.26 20.84 1.06
C LYS A 16 16.12 19.78 1.73
N SER A 17 15.85 19.48 3.00
CA SER A 17 16.61 18.49 3.79
C SER A 17 16.05 17.07 3.64
N ALA A 18 14.86 16.93 3.05
CA ALA A 18 14.20 15.66 2.83
C ALA A 18 15.04 14.76 1.92
N THR A 19 15.28 13.53 2.39
CA THR A 19 16.03 12.50 1.67
C THR A 19 15.12 11.48 0.98
N THR A 20 13.81 11.55 1.21
CA THR A 20 12.80 10.65 0.63
C THR A 20 11.67 11.45 -0.02
N ALA A 21 10.91 10.79 -0.91
CA ALA A 21 9.73 11.38 -1.54
C ALA A 21 8.62 11.70 -0.52
N ALA A 22 8.39 10.81 0.45
CA ALA A 22 7.41 10.99 1.52
C ALA A 22 7.73 12.21 2.42
N ASP A 23 9.01 12.40 2.77
CA ASP A 23 9.43 13.58 3.55
C ASP A 23 9.28 14.88 2.75
N ARG A 24 9.47 14.82 1.42
CA ARG A 24 9.18 15.97 0.55
C ARG A 24 7.69 16.26 0.57
N GLU A 25 6.83 15.26 0.32
CA GLU A 25 5.36 15.43 0.30
C GLU A 25 4.83 16.07 1.59
N LEU A 26 5.26 15.59 2.76
CA LEU A 26 4.86 16.15 4.05
C LEU A 26 5.30 17.62 4.23
N ALA A 27 6.47 17.98 3.68
CA ALA A 27 6.92 19.36 3.67
C ALA A 27 6.18 20.21 2.62
N GLU A 28 5.75 19.64 1.49
CA GLU A 28 4.90 20.31 0.49
C GLU A 28 3.54 20.69 1.08
N GLU A 29 2.91 19.80 1.85
CA GLU A 29 1.66 20.08 2.56
C GLU A 29 1.82 21.23 3.57
N ALA A 30 2.94 21.26 4.31
CA ALA A 30 3.21 22.33 5.25
C ALA A 30 3.45 23.68 4.56
N ILE A 31 4.07 23.67 3.38
CA ILE A 31 4.22 24.86 2.52
C ILE A 31 2.83 25.32 2.03
N GLU A 32 2.01 24.41 1.52
CA GLU A 32 0.66 24.72 1.04
C GLU A 32 -0.20 25.36 2.13
N GLN A 33 -0.22 24.77 3.34
CA GLN A 33 -0.99 25.30 4.46
C GLN A 33 -0.54 26.71 4.85
N HIS A 34 0.76 27.00 4.76
CA HIS A 34 1.27 28.34 5.05
C HIS A 34 0.87 29.35 3.96
N VAL A 35 1.03 28.98 2.69
CA VAL A 35 0.63 29.82 1.54
C VAL A 35 -0.87 30.07 1.57
N ALA A 36 -1.69 29.06 1.87
CA ALA A 36 -3.13 29.18 2.02
C ALA A 36 -3.52 30.14 3.17
N ALA A 37 -2.79 30.11 4.29
CA ALA A 37 -3.04 30.99 5.44
C ALA A 37 -2.64 32.45 5.18
N GLU A 38 -1.63 32.69 4.35
CA GLU A 38 -1.16 34.05 4.00
C GLU A 38 -1.83 34.64 2.75
N THR A 39 -2.50 33.79 1.95
CA THR A 39 -3.18 34.23 0.73
C THR A 39 -4.44 35.03 1.08
N PRO A 40 -4.60 36.26 0.55
CA PRO A 40 -5.80 37.05 0.79
C PRO A 40 -7.05 36.36 0.23
N GLU A 41 -8.21 36.63 0.82
CA GLU A 41 -9.49 36.06 0.36
C GLU A 41 -9.70 36.28 -1.15
N GLY A 42 -9.84 35.18 -1.90
CA GLY A 42 -9.97 35.17 -3.36
C GLY A 42 -8.66 35.07 -4.14
N GLY A 43 -7.50 34.95 -3.47
CA GLY A 43 -6.22 34.65 -4.10
C GLY A 43 -6.05 33.16 -4.40
N ASP A 44 -5.23 32.86 -5.41
CA ASP A 44 -4.95 31.49 -5.85
C ASP A 44 -3.71 30.93 -5.11
N TYR A 45 -3.94 30.44 -3.89
CA TYR A 45 -2.86 29.88 -3.06
C TYR A 45 -2.26 28.61 -3.67
N LYS A 46 -3.04 27.86 -4.47
CA LYS A 46 -2.56 26.66 -5.15
C LYS A 46 -1.52 27.02 -6.19
N ALA A 47 -1.82 27.97 -7.09
CA ALA A 47 -0.86 28.44 -8.08
C ALA A 47 0.43 29.00 -7.43
N ALA A 48 0.30 29.74 -6.32
CA ALA A 48 1.45 30.25 -5.57
C ALA A 48 2.29 29.13 -4.93
N THR A 49 1.64 28.08 -4.43
CA THR A 49 2.31 26.91 -3.86
C THR A 49 3.05 26.13 -4.94
N GLU A 50 2.41 25.86 -6.08
CA GLU A 50 3.03 25.17 -7.22
C GLU A 50 4.25 25.92 -7.77
N GLU A 51 4.18 27.25 -7.90
CA GLU A 51 5.32 28.07 -8.34
C GLU A 51 6.51 27.95 -7.37
N LEU A 52 6.24 27.98 -6.05
CA LEU A 52 7.26 27.81 -5.03
C LEU A 52 7.89 26.42 -5.07
N LEU A 53 7.08 25.35 -5.18
CA LEU A 53 7.57 23.98 -5.27
C LEU A 53 8.38 23.73 -6.55
N ALA A 54 7.94 24.26 -7.70
CA ALA A 54 8.69 24.17 -8.95
C ALA A 54 10.08 24.81 -8.82
N ARG A 55 10.17 25.99 -8.17
CA ARG A 55 11.46 26.63 -7.89
C ARG A 55 12.33 25.80 -6.96
N LEU A 56 11.76 25.20 -5.92
CA LEU A 56 12.49 24.35 -4.99
C LEU A 56 13.03 23.08 -5.66
N ARG A 57 12.24 22.44 -6.54
CA ARG A 57 12.67 21.30 -7.36
C ARG A 57 13.80 21.65 -8.32
N ALA A 58 13.73 22.84 -8.94
CA ALA A 58 14.81 23.33 -9.79
C ALA A 58 16.11 23.63 -9.00
N GLU A 59 16.01 24.08 -7.74
CA GLU A 59 17.16 24.43 -6.89
C GLU A 59 17.80 23.21 -6.20
N ALA A 60 17.00 22.29 -5.66
CA ALA A 60 17.49 21.12 -4.94
C ALA A 60 17.90 19.96 -5.85
N GLY A 61 17.42 19.96 -7.10
CA GLY A 61 17.65 18.86 -8.05
C GLY A 61 16.84 17.60 -7.73
N PRO A 62 16.96 16.57 -8.58
CA PRO A 62 16.33 15.28 -8.34
C PRO A 62 16.87 14.66 -7.04
N LEU A 63 16.01 13.94 -6.31
CA LEU A 63 16.47 13.10 -5.20
C LEU A 63 17.48 12.07 -5.73
N PRO A 64 18.45 11.63 -4.92
CA PRO A 64 19.22 10.44 -5.26
C PRO A 64 18.22 9.31 -5.48
N ALA A 65 18.28 8.66 -6.64
CA ALA A 65 17.47 7.48 -6.93
C ALA A 65 17.79 6.42 -5.87
N THR A 66 16.93 6.31 -4.86
CA THR A 66 16.86 5.10 -4.04
C THR A 66 16.35 4.02 -4.98
N GLU A 67 17.15 2.96 -5.09
CA GLU A 67 16.96 1.73 -5.87
C GLU A 67 15.63 1.62 -6.63
N ALA A 68 15.78 1.56 -7.97
CA ALA A 68 14.72 1.43 -8.94
C ALA A 68 13.71 0.34 -8.54
N THR A 69 12.43 0.71 -8.44
CA THR A 69 11.38 -0.18 -8.89
C THR A 69 11.34 -0.07 -10.41
N GLU A 70 11.74 -1.15 -11.06
CA GLU A 70 11.78 -1.33 -12.50
C GLU A 70 10.33 -1.31 -13.04
N GLU A 71 10.02 -0.31 -13.86
CA GLU A 71 8.87 -0.36 -14.77
C GLU A 71 9.46 -0.54 -16.18
N ASP A 72 9.38 -1.76 -16.73
CA ASP A 72 9.63 -2.05 -18.15
C ASP A 72 8.50 -2.96 -18.67
N ASP A 73 7.81 -2.47 -19.70
CA ASP A 73 6.87 -3.13 -20.61
C ASP A 73 7.17 -4.62 -20.86
N GLU A 74 6.15 -5.51 -20.81
CA GLU A 74 5.89 -6.49 -21.89
C GLU A 74 4.37 -6.78 -22.01
N ASP A 75 3.87 -6.69 -23.25
CA ASP A 75 2.51 -6.99 -23.71
C ASP A 75 2.60 -8.31 -24.48
N GLU A 76 2.24 -9.47 -23.89
CA GLU A 76 2.02 -10.74 -24.61
C GLU A 76 0.91 -11.60 -23.97
N GLU A 77 -0.21 -11.67 -24.72
CA GLU A 77 -1.22 -12.72 -24.98
C GLU A 77 -1.62 -13.82 -23.96
N ASP A 78 -2.95 -13.94 -23.80
CA ASP A 78 -3.81 -15.10 -23.51
C ASP A 78 -3.13 -16.42 -23.07
N ASP A 79 -3.44 -16.87 -21.84
CA ASP A 79 -3.88 -18.26 -21.63
C ASP A 79 -4.91 -18.32 -20.47
N ASP A 80 -6.06 -18.94 -20.73
CA ASP A 80 -7.05 -19.32 -19.73
C ASP A 80 -6.48 -20.51 -18.91
N GLU A 81 -5.68 -20.25 -17.87
CA GLU A 81 -5.45 -21.17 -16.77
C GLU A 81 -5.78 -20.43 -15.46
N ASP A 82 -6.63 -21.05 -14.64
CA ASP A 82 -7.18 -20.50 -13.40
C ASP A 82 -6.10 -19.79 -12.56
N GLU A 83 -6.34 -18.54 -12.13
CA GLU A 83 -5.46 -17.81 -11.20
C GLU A 83 -5.27 -18.63 -9.91
N ASP A 84 -4.23 -19.47 -9.87
CA ASP A 84 -3.75 -20.16 -8.70
C ASP A 84 -3.27 -19.11 -7.69
N GLY A 85 -4.11 -18.82 -6.70
CA GLY A 85 -4.04 -17.56 -5.98
C GLY A 85 -3.65 -17.66 -4.51
N VAL A 86 -2.76 -16.78 -4.08
CA VAL A 86 -2.87 -16.15 -2.76
C VAL A 86 -2.67 -14.67 -3.01
N PHE A 87 -3.70 -13.84 -2.81
CA PHE A 87 -3.78 -12.49 -3.36
C PHE A 87 -3.38 -11.41 -2.35
N GLU A 88 -2.85 -10.30 -2.84
CA GLU A 88 -2.50 -9.14 -2.01
C GLU A 88 -3.71 -8.29 -1.61
N ASP A 89 -4.78 -8.33 -2.41
CA ASP A 89 -5.98 -7.50 -2.28
C ASP A 89 -7.27 -8.28 -2.00
N GLU A 90 -8.26 -7.61 -1.41
CA GLU A 90 -9.55 -8.21 -1.05
C GLU A 90 -10.44 -8.54 -2.25
N ASP A 91 -10.23 -7.85 -3.37
CA ASP A 91 -10.93 -8.12 -4.63
C ASP A 91 -10.36 -9.38 -5.32
N CYS A 92 -9.19 -9.86 -4.87
CA CYS A 92 -8.43 -10.96 -5.45
C CYS A 92 -8.11 -10.68 -6.92
N THR A 93 -7.43 -9.55 -7.14
CA THR A 93 -7.03 -9.05 -8.47
C THR A 93 -5.52 -9.05 -8.67
N ILE A 94 -4.75 -9.17 -7.60
CA ILE A 94 -3.30 -9.14 -7.57
C ILE A 94 -2.81 -10.45 -6.93
N PRO A 95 -2.47 -11.49 -7.72
CA PRO A 95 -1.93 -12.73 -7.17
C PRO A 95 -0.49 -12.51 -6.66
N VAL A 96 -0.17 -13.13 -5.53
CA VAL A 96 1.22 -13.28 -5.06
C VAL A 96 1.87 -14.41 -5.85
N ASP A 97 3.14 -14.23 -6.19
CA ASP A 97 3.95 -15.23 -6.89
C ASP A 97 3.98 -16.58 -6.13
N GLY A 98 3.81 -17.68 -6.87
CA GLY A 98 3.70 -19.04 -6.31
C GLY A 98 4.94 -19.51 -5.54
N ASP A 99 6.12 -19.05 -5.95
CA ASP A 99 7.42 -19.40 -5.35
C ASP A 99 7.76 -18.50 -4.15
N ASP A 100 7.01 -17.42 -3.93
CA ASP A 100 7.24 -16.50 -2.81
C ASP A 100 6.72 -17.06 -1.48
N VAL A 101 7.38 -16.62 -0.40
CA VAL A 101 6.90 -16.88 0.97
C VAL A 101 5.60 -16.13 1.24
N LEU A 102 4.73 -16.72 2.07
CA LEU A 102 3.46 -16.06 2.40
C LEU A 102 3.68 -14.68 3.02
N PRO A 103 2.98 -13.64 2.52
CA PRO A 103 3.11 -12.29 3.06
C PRO A 103 2.41 -12.18 4.42
N SER A 104 2.71 -11.11 5.16
CA SER A 104 2.13 -10.88 6.49
C SER A 104 0.60 -10.70 6.47
N CYS A 105 0.01 -10.32 5.35
CA CYS A 105 -1.42 -10.31 5.16
C CYS A 105 -1.73 -10.72 3.72
N PHE A 106 -2.66 -11.64 3.53
CA PHE A 106 -3.10 -12.05 2.20
C PHE A 106 -4.56 -12.50 2.20
N TYR A 107 -5.08 -12.59 0.99
CA TYR A 107 -6.44 -12.97 0.70
C TYR A 107 -6.48 -14.27 -0.09
N PHE A 108 -7.49 -15.08 0.18
CA PHE A 108 -7.64 -16.38 -0.46
C PHE A 108 -9.12 -16.66 -0.66
N ARG A 109 -9.52 -17.00 -1.89
CA ARG A 109 -10.89 -17.43 -2.19
C ARG A 109 -10.95 -18.95 -2.24
N ASN A 110 -11.89 -19.51 -1.50
CA ASN A 110 -12.16 -20.94 -1.54
C ASN A 110 -13.66 -21.19 -1.41
N ASP A 111 -14.20 -22.03 -2.29
CA ASP A 111 -15.62 -22.40 -2.34
C ASP A 111 -16.57 -21.17 -2.30
N GLY A 112 -16.20 -20.10 -3.03
CA GLY A 112 -16.95 -18.84 -3.09
C GLY A 112 -16.90 -17.98 -1.81
N SER A 113 -16.14 -18.39 -0.80
CA SER A 113 -15.88 -17.59 0.41
C SER A 113 -14.52 -16.88 0.29
N LEU A 114 -14.49 -15.60 0.66
CA LEU A 114 -13.26 -14.83 0.76
C LEU A 114 -12.69 -14.94 2.17
N TYR A 115 -11.42 -15.28 2.26
CA TYR A 115 -10.65 -15.37 3.49
C TYR A 115 -9.55 -14.33 3.49
N ARG A 116 -9.24 -13.81 4.69
CA ARG A 116 -8.07 -12.96 4.96
C ARG A 116 -7.23 -13.64 6.02
N TYR A 117 -5.94 -13.79 5.77
CA TYR A 117 -4.95 -14.28 6.72
C TYR A 117 -4.08 -13.12 7.18
N GLN A 118 -3.78 -13.07 8.47
CA GLN A 118 -2.96 -12.04 9.08
C GLN A 118 -1.93 -12.68 10.00
N PHE A 119 -0.65 -12.46 9.69
CA PHE A 119 0.47 -12.89 10.50
C PHE A 119 0.44 -12.17 11.85
N MET A 120 0.49 -12.93 12.93
CA MET A 120 0.46 -12.41 14.29
C MET A 120 1.78 -12.60 15.01
N GLN A 121 2.37 -13.78 14.88
CA GLN A 121 3.60 -14.21 15.53
C GLN A 121 4.31 -15.23 14.63
N PRO A 122 5.60 -15.54 14.85
CA PRO A 122 6.31 -16.56 14.09
C PRO A 122 5.49 -17.84 14.00
N HIS A 123 5.33 -18.32 12.78
CA HIS A 123 4.48 -19.45 12.40
C HIS A 123 2.98 -19.34 12.70
N ASN A 124 2.42 -18.18 13.03
CA ASN A 124 1.02 -18.06 13.44
C ASN A 124 0.27 -16.99 12.64
N TYR A 125 -0.73 -17.43 11.90
CA TYR A 125 -1.67 -16.58 11.19
C TYR A 125 -3.05 -16.66 11.82
N GLU A 126 -3.68 -15.53 12.10
CA GLU A 126 -5.12 -15.48 12.32
C GLU A 126 -5.84 -15.38 10.98
N TYR A 127 -6.95 -16.08 10.83
CA TYR A 127 -7.74 -16.04 9.60
C TYR A 127 -9.18 -15.63 9.85
N PHE A 128 -9.71 -14.89 8.89
CA PHE A 128 -11.02 -14.28 8.91
C PHE A 128 -11.77 -14.67 7.65
N VAL A 129 -13.08 -14.89 7.74
CA VAL A 129 -13.94 -15.07 6.58
C VAL A 129 -14.81 -13.84 6.39
N TYR A 130 -14.88 -13.36 5.15
CA TYR A 130 -15.78 -12.28 4.77
C TYR A 130 -17.23 -12.78 4.78
N ARG A 131 -18.11 -12.02 5.43
CA ARG A 131 -19.54 -12.31 5.52
C ARG A 131 -20.35 -11.02 5.39
N GLU A 132 -21.59 -11.17 4.98
CA GLU A 132 -22.60 -10.11 5.05
C GLU A 132 -23.59 -10.45 6.16
N ASP A 133 -23.99 -9.45 6.94
CA ASP A 133 -25.05 -9.61 7.92
C ASP A 133 -26.44 -9.68 7.24
N SER A 134 -27.50 -9.89 8.01
CA SER A 134 -28.86 -9.95 7.46
C SER A 134 -29.35 -8.61 6.86
N PHE A 135 -28.60 -7.53 7.01
CA PHE A 135 -28.88 -6.20 6.48
C PHE A 135 -27.97 -5.85 5.29
N GLY A 136 -27.07 -6.76 4.88
CA GLY A 136 -26.11 -6.53 3.79
C GLY A 136 -24.89 -5.72 4.21
N HIS A 137 -24.59 -5.60 5.51
CA HIS A 137 -23.36 -4.96 5.94
C HIS A 137 -22.20 -5.96 5.91
N PRO A 138 -21.08 -5.59 5.28
CA PRO A 138 -19.91 -6.46 5.22
C PRO A 138 -19.16 -6.48 6.55
N PHE A 139 -18.71 -7.66 6.98
CA PHE A 139 -17.86 -7.82 8.14
C PHE A 139 -16.93 -9.02 8.03
N TRP A 140 -15.80 -8.94 8.72
CA TRP A 140 -14.83 -10.02 8.85
C TRP A 140 -15.10 -10.82 10.13
N LEU A 141 -15.42 -12.10 9.97
CA LEU A 141 -15.60 -13.02 11.09
C LEU A 141 -14.29 -13.74 11.39
N GLY A 142 -13.71 -13.52 12.58
CA GLY A 142 -12.53 -14.25 13.02
C GLY A 142 -12.82 -15.73 13.21
N CYS A 143 -12.05 -16.58 12.54
CA CYS A 143 -12.22 -18.04 12.56
C CYS A 143 -11.19 -18.74 13.45
N GLY A 144 -10.13 -18.06 13.85
CA GLY A 144 -9.10 -18.56 14.77
C GLY A 144 -7.69 -18.40 14.19
N GLY A 145 -6.72 -19.05 14.85
CA GLY A 145 -5.33 -19.09 14.41
C GLY A 145 -4.99 -20.40 13.70
N VAL A 146 -4.13 -20.33 12.70
CA VAL A 146 -3.48 -21.47 12.04
C VAL A 146 -1.96 -21.33 12.16
N VAL A 147 -1.30 -22.48 12.33
CA VAL A 147 0.16 -22.54 12.29
C VAL A 147 0.61 -22.79 10.86
N ILE A 148 1.44 -21.90 10.31
CA ILE A 148 2.00 -22.01 8.96
C ILE A 148 3.50 -21.72 9.08
N ASP A 149 4.36 -22.66 8.70
CA ASP A 149 5.82 -22.48 8.78
C ASP A 149 6.30 -21.30 7.92
N ASP A 150 7.41 -20.66 8.31
CA ASP A 150 7.90 -19.45 7.64
C ASP A 150 8.50 -19.75 6.24
N ASP A 151 8.78 -21.03 5.94
CA ASP A 151 9.25 -21.51 4.63
C ASP A 151 8.12 -21.97 3.70
N VAL A 152 6.86 -21.84 4.12
CA VAL A 152 5.71 -22.17 3.26
C VAL A 152 5.57 -21.11 2.17
N THR A 153 5.67 -21.56 0.93
CA THR A 153 5.37 -20.74 -0.24
C THR A 153 3.87 -20.68 -0.53
N VAL A 154 3.48 -19.74 -1.38
CA VAL A 154 2.12 -19.60 -1.92
C VAL A 154 1.63 -20.91 -2.55
N GLU A 155 2.45 -21.57 -3.37
CA GLU A 155 2.12 -22.87 -3.98
C GLU A 155 1.85 -23.94 -2.92
N ILE A 156 2.74 -24.08 -1.93
CA ILE A 156 2.59 -25.08 -0.85
C ILE A 156 1.33 -24.80 -0.03
N PHE A 157 1.05 -23.52 0.24
CA PHE A 157 -0.18 -23.11 0.92
C PHE A 157 -1.41 -23.53 0.12
N LEU A 158 -1.45 -23.23 -1.17
CA LEU A 158 -2.55 -23.58 -2.05
C LEU A 158 -2.81 -25.08 -2.08
N LEU A 159 -1.77 -25.89 -2.32
CA LEU A 159 -1.85 -27.35 -2.31
C LEU A 159 -2.44 -27.89 -1.00
N SER A 160 -2.05 -27.32 0.15
CA SER A 160 -2.56 -27.73 1.45
C SER A 160 -4.05 -27.42 1.68
N ARG A 161 -4.60 -26.44 0.97
CA ARG A 161 -5.96 -25.90 1.19
C ARG A 161 -6.97 -26.31 0.14
N THR A 162 -6.54 -26.50 -1.12
CA THR A 162 -7.40 -26.94 -2.21
C THR A 162 -7.49 -28.46 -2.30
N GLY A 163 -6.56 -29.19 -1.66
CA GLY A 163 -6.61 -30.64 -1.56
C GLY A 163 -6.32 -31.38 -2.87
N VAL A 164 -5.73 -30.70 -3.85
CA VAL A 164 -5.21 -31.34 -5.06
C VAL A 164 -3.86 -31.97 -4.69
N TYR A 165 -3.91 -33.22 -4.21
CA TYR A 165 -2.73 -34.08 -4.29
C TYR A 165 -2.46 -34.31 -5.77
N ALA A 166 -1.40 -33.69 -6.31
CA ALA A 166 -0.81 -34.16 -7.55
C ALA A 166 -0.36 -35.62 -7.32
N ASP A 167 -1.02 -36.56 -7.98
CA ASP A 167 -0.66 -37.99 -8.02
C ASP A 167 0.66 -38.20 -8.80
#